data_AF-A0A956H9Z0-F1
#
_entry.id   AF-A0A956H9Z0-F1
#
_cell.length_a   1.000
_cell.length_b   1.000
_cell.length_c   1.000
_cell.angle_alpha   90.00
_cell.angle_beta   90.00
_cell.angle_gamma   90.00
#
_symmetry.space_group_name_H-M   'P 1'
#
loop_
_entity.id
_entity.type
_entity.pdbx_description
1 polymer ?
#
loop_
_entity_poly.entity_id
_entity_poly.type
_entity_poly.pdbx_seq_one_letter_code
_entity_poly.pdbx_strand_id
1 'polypeptide(L)'
;MLFPTFDFLLFALPVIVGFWLLSGRPVARSLFVLVASYFFYMAGPKTEPPPAPWYFVGLLVFSTVLDFVAGREIHKRSEDADADDPRVALPAKRVRNLWLLASLVGNLGLLGYFKYANFFMSAFADVAGALGLSVTAYRLDVILPLGISFYTFQSLSYTLDVWRGRLTPEPSLRR
;
A
#
# COMPACT_ATOMS: atom_id res chain seq x y z
N MET A 1 -1.28 7.94 16.34
CA MET A 1 -0.77 9.26 16.76
C MET A 1 -0.60 10.14 15.52
N LEU A 2 -0.50 11.47 15.67
CA LEU A 2 -0.24 12.38 14.53
C LEU A 2 1.21 12.91 14.58
N PHE A 3 1.85 13.14 13.43
CA PHE A 3 3.24 13.62 13.37
C PHE A 3 3.52 14.92 14.16
N PRO A 4 2.66 15.96 14.13
CA PRO A 4 2.92 17.20 14.88
C PRO A 4 2.59 17.12 16.38
N THR A 5 2.23 15.94 16.91
CA THR A 5 1.81 15.81 18.32
C THR A 5 2.97 15.45 19.26
N PHE A 6 2.87 15.89 20.51
CA PHE A 6 3.80 15.53 21.58
C PHE A 6 3.85 14.01 21.83
N ASP A 7 2.70 13.33 21.71
CA ASP A 7 2.58 11.86 21.76
C ASP A 7 3.54 11.18 20.76
N PHE A 8 3.70 11.73 19.55
CA PHE A 8 4.64 11.20 18.57
C PHE A 8 6.09 11.40 18.98
N LEU A 9 6.46 12.55 19.56
CA LEU A 9 7.82 12.80 20.04
C LEU A 9 8.22 11.82 21.15
N LEU A 10 7.32 11.59 22.11
CA LEU A 10 7.52 10.63 23.19
C LEU A 10 7.66 9.19 22.69
N PHE A 11 7.00 8.85 21.59
CA PHE A 11 7.13 7.55 20.94
C PHE A 11 8.41 7.44 20.09
N ALA A 12 8.74 8.46 19.30
CA ALA A 12 9.84 8.43 18.34
C ALA A 12 11.22 8.38 19.01
N LEU A 13 11.41 9.10 20.12
CA LEU A 13 12.68 9.12 20.84
C LEU A 13 13.15 7.71 21.29
N PRO A 14 12.36 6.92 22.04
CA PRO A 14 12.75 5.57 22.42
C PRO A 14 12.87 4.63 21.22
N VAL A 15 12.09 4.82 20.15
CA VAL A 15 12.24 4.04 18.91
C VAL A 15 13.58 4.31 18.24
N ILE A 16 14.00 5.57 18.13
CA ILE A 16 15.31 5.93 17.57
C ILE A 16 16.43 5.33 18.43
N VAL A 17 16.34 5.44 19.74
CA VAL A 17 17.32 4.84 20.66
C VAL A 17 17.35 3.31 20.48
N GLY A 18 16.19 2.64 20.49
CA GLY A 18 16.10 1.19 20.27
C GLY A 18 16.68 0.75 18.94
N PHE A 19 16.47 1.50 17.87
CA PHE A 19 17.05 1.25 16.55
C PHE A 19 18.58 1.29 16.56
N TRP A 20 19.18 2.26 17.26
CA TRP A 20 20.64 2.36 17.40
C TRP A 20 21.20 1.25 18.30
N LEU A 21 20.51 0.90 19.39
CA LEU A 21 20.92 -0.19 20.29
C LEU A 21 20.90 -1.56 19.60
N LEU A 22 19.99 -1.76 18.64
CA LEU A 22 19.87 -2.99 17.86
C LEU A 22 20.75 -3.01 16.61
N SER A 23 21.64 -2.03 16.42
CA SER A 23 22.52 -1.93 15.24
C SER A 23 23.37 -3.18 14.98
N GLY A 24 23.78 -3.90 16.03
CA GLY A 24 24.55 -5.16 15.92
C GLY A 24 23.72 -6.40 15.55
N ARG A 25 22.39 -6.29 15.42
CA ARG A 25 21.49 -7.41 15.11
C ARG A 25 20.49 -7.00 14.02
N PRO A 26 20.84 -7.15 12.72
CA PRO A 26 20.06 -6.58 11.61
C PRO A 26 18.61 -7.08 11.59
N VAL A 27 18.39 -8.38 11.83
CA VAL A 27 17.04 -8.96 11.86
C VAL A 27 16.19 -8.38 12.99
N ALA A 28 16.76 -8.29 14.20
CA ALA A 28 16.06 -7.74 15.36
C ALA A 28 15.74 -6.24 15.16
N ARG A 29 16.66 -5.50 14.52
CA ARG A 29 16.46 -4.09 14.16
C ARG A 29 15.30 -3.91 13.18
N SER A 30 15.26 -4.70 12.10
CA SER A 30 14.18 -4.63 11.12
C SER A 30 12.83 -5.02 11.74
N LEU A 31 12.79 -6.08 12.55
CA LEU A 31 11.58 -6.48 13.26
C LEU A 31 11.12 -5.40 14.26
N PHE A 32 12.05 -4.79 14.99
CA PHE A 32 11.75 -3.71 15.92
C PHE A 32 11.14 -2.50 15.21
N VAL A 33 11.74 -2.06 14.10
CA VAL A 33 11.22 -0.94 13.30
C VAL A 33 9.87 -1.30 12.69
N LEU A 34 9.68 -2.54 12.22
CA LEU A 34 8.41 -3.01 11.68
C LEU A 34 7.31 -2.95 12.74
N VAL A 35 7.56 -3.50 13.93
CA VAL A 35 6.61 -3.48 15.05
C VAL A 35 6.32 -2.05 15.50
N ALA A 36 7.35 -1.20 15.63
CA ALA A 36 7.18 0.21 15.96
C ALA A 36 6.33 0.93 14.90
N SER A 37 6.58 0.67 13.61
CA SER A 37 5.81 1.27 12.51
C SER A 37 4.35 0.85 12.58
N TYR A 38 4.08 -0.45 12.79
CA TYR A 38 2.72 -0.97 12.92
C TYR A 38 2.01 -0.37 14.14
N PHE A 39 2.70 -0.28 15.29
CA PHE A 39 2.16 0.36 16.48
C PHE A 39 1.80 1.83 16.24
N PHE A 40 2.69 2.60 15.61
CA PHE A 40 2.43 4.00 15.28
C PHE A 40 1.19 4.17 14.40
N TYR A 41 1.06 3.32 13.36
CA TYR A 41 -0.08 3.31 12.46
C TYR A 41 -1.38 2.90 13.16
N MET A 42 -1.35 1.87 14.00
CA MET A 42 -2.52 1.44 14.79
C MET A 42 -2.93 2.46 15.85
N ALA A 43 -1.97 3.21 16.41
CA ALA A 43 -2.23 4.18 17.46
C ALA A 43 -3.10 5.34 16.96
N GLY A 44 -3.16 5.61 15.64
CA GLY A 44 -4.14 6.47 14.94
C GLY A 44 -4.46 7.85 15.53
N PRO A 45 -5.28 8.68 14.89
CA PRO A 45 -5.98 9.74 15.61
C PRO A 45 -6.93 9.12 16.64
N LYS A 46 -6.94 9.60 17.88
CA LYS A 46 -7.92 9.21 18.90
C LYS A 46 -9.26 9.87 18.55
N THR A 47 -9.97 9.36 17.55
CA THR A 47 -11.31 9.83 17.16
C THR A 47 -12.37 8.87 17.68
N GLU A 48 -13.38 9.40 18.36
CA GLU A 48 -14.56 8.64 18.78
C GLU A 48 -15.73 8.86 17.80
N PRO A 49 -16.48 7.80 17.43
CA PRO A 49 -16.23 6.39 17.76
C PRO A 49 -15.05 5.82 16.95
N PRO A 50 -14.19 4.97 17.53
CA PRO A 50 -13.04 4.44 16.82
C PRO A 50 -13.48 3.30 15.86
N PRO A 51 -13.32 3.43 14.53
CA PRO A 51 -13.33 2.26 13.67
C PRO A 51 -12.09 1.41 13.97
N ALA A 52 -12.30 0.10 14.02
CA ALA A 52 -11.31 -0.84 14.54
C ALA A 52 -10.03 -0.86 13.64
N PRO A 53 -8.83 -0.44 14.12
CA PRO A 53 -7.64 -0.23 13.30
C PRO A 53 -7.04 -1.50 12.65
N TRP A 54 -7.59 -2.69 12.93
CA TRP A 54 -7.05 -3.96 12.44
C TRP A 54 -7.17 -4.11 10.91
N TYR A 55 -8.17 -3.48 10.27
CA TYR A 55 -8.29 -3.56 8.82
C TYR A 55 -7.13 -2.85 8.11
N PHE A 56 -6.54 -1.80 8.69
CA PHE A 56 -5.34 -1.15 8.11
C PHE A 56 -4.17 -2.09 7.99
N VAL A 57 -4.00 -2.95 8.98
CA VAL A 57 -2.91 -3.94 9.01
C VAL A 57 -3.18 -5.00 7.96
N GLY A 58 -4.42 -5.48 7.87
CA GLY A 58 -4.83 -6.39 6.79
C GLY A 58 -4.58 -5.79 5.40
N LEU A 59 -4.85 -4.50 5.21
CA LEU A 59 -4.63 -3.78 3.95
C LEU A 59 -3.16 -3.58 3.60
N LEU A 60 -2.33 -3.20 4.59
CA LEU A 60 -0.89 -3.07 4.39
C LEU A 60 -0.26 -4.42 4.10
N VAL A 61 -0.65 -5.47 4.82
CA VAL A 61 -0.22 -6.85 4.55
C VAL A 61 -0.68 -7.27 3.15
N PHE A 62 -1.93 -7.01 2.79
CA PHE A 62 -2.46 -7.34 1.47
C PHE A 62 -1.69 -6.62 0.35
N SER A 63 -1.50 -5.31 0.45
CA SER A 63 -0.74 -4.52 -0.53
C SER A 63 0.72 -5.02 -0.63
N THR A 64 1.38 -5.24 0.51
CA THR A 64 2.75 -5.77 0.55
C THR A 64 2.85 -7.16 -0.11
N VAL A 65 1.92 -8.06 0.20
CA VAL A 65 1.90 -9.42 -0.38
C VAL A 65 1.57 -9.36 -1.87
N LEU A 66 0.61 -8.53 -2.27
CA LEU A 66 0.23 -8.33 -3.67
C LEU A 66 1.42 -7.85 -4.49
N ASP A 67 2.15 -6.84 -4.01
CA ASP A 67 3.29 -6.27 -4.73
C ASP A 67 4.51 -7.19 -4.71
N PHE A 68 4.72 -7.93 -3.61
CA PHE A 68 5.76 -8.95 -3.55
C PHE A 68 5.51 -10.08 -4.57
N VAL A 69 4.27 -10.60 -4.61
CA VAL A 69 3.90 -11.66 -5.56
C VAL A 69 3.93 -11.12 -6.99
N ALA A 70 3.35 -9.95 -7.25
CA ALA A 70 3.34 -9.34 -8.58
C ALA A 70 4.76 -9.10 -9.09
N GLY A 71 5.63 -8.45 -8.31
CA GLY A 71 7.02 -8.20 -8.69
C GLY A 71 7.79 -9.49 -8.98
N ARG A 72 7.63 -10.52 -8.15
CA ARG A 72 8.30 -11.81 -8.34
C ARG A 72 7.80 -12.54 -9.60
N GLU A 73 6.48 -12.57 -9.82
CA GLU A 73 5.89 -13.26 -10.97
C GLU A 73 6.15 -12.52 -12.30
N ILE A 74 6.27 -11.18 -12.26
CA ILE A 74 6.70 -10.36 -13.39
C ILE A 74 8.15 -10.70 -13.76
N HIS A 75 9.04 -10.75 -12.78
CA HIS A 75 10.47 -11.01 -13.02
C HIS A 75 10.74 -12.44 -13.49
N LYS A 76 10.08 -13.45 -12.91
CA LYS A 76 10.22 -14.85 -13.38
C LYS A 76 9.95 -15.04 -14.88
N ARG A 77 9.13 -14.15 -15.46
CA ARG A 77 8.70 -14.22 -16.86
C ARG A 77 9.35 -13.13 -17.71
N SER A 78 10.32 -12.39 -17.18
CA SER A 78 11.04 -11.38 -17.98
C SER A 78 11.90 -12.03 -19.04
N GLU A 79 12.62 -13.10 -18.70
CA GLU A 79 13.47 -13.84 -19.63
C GLU A 79 12.66 -14.42 -20.80
N ASP A 80 11.57 -15.13 -20.49
CA ASP A 80 10.66 -15.66 -21.51
C ASP A 80 9.98 -14.56 -22.35
N ALA A 81 9.71 -13.40 -21.75
CA ALA A 81 9.08 -12.27 -22.45
C ALA A 81 10.03 -11.58 -23.44
N ASP A 82 11.34 -11.67 -23.23
CA ASP A 82 12.36 -11.08 -24.09
C ASP A 82 12.94 -12.12 -25.09
N ALA A 83 12.41 -13.34 -25.11
CA ALA A 83 12.79 -14.38 -26.07
C ALA A 83 12.46 -13.98 -27.53
N ASP A 84 13.31 -14.38 -28.48
CA ASP A 84 13.11 -14.14 -29.91
C ASP A 84 11.94 -14.94 -30.49
N ASP A 85 11.60 -16.10 -29.93
CA ASP A 85 10.47 -16.92 -30.39
C ASP A 85 9.13 -16.29 -29.96
N PRO A 86 8.29 -15.82 -30.90
CA PRO A 86 7.00 -15.21 -30.57
C PRO A 86 6.06 -16.16 -29.81
N ARG A 87 6.22 -17.48 -29.96
CA ARG A 87 5.38 -18.48 -29.28
C ARG A 87 5.62 -18.50 -27.78
N VAL A 88 6.82 -18.10 -27.34
CA VAL A 88 7.22 -18.01 -25.93
C VAL A 88 7.03 -16.58 -25.41
N ALA A 89 7.42 -15.57 -26.20
CA ALA A 89 7.39 -14.17 -25.78
C ALA A 89 5.99 -13.60 -25.57
N LEU A 90 5.03 -13.93 -26.45
CA LEU A 90 3.66 -13.41 -26.37
C LEU A 90 2.92 -13.84 -25.09
N PRO A 91 2.86 -15.13 -24.71
CA PRO A 91 2.19 -15.54 -23.48
C PRO A 91 2.90 -14.98 -22.23
N ALA A 92 4.23 -14.94 -22.20
CA ALA A 92 4.98 -14.37 -21.09
C ALA A 92 4.67 -12.87 -20.88
N LYS A 93 4.65 -12.06 -21.95
CA LYS A 93 4.26 -10.64 -21.89
C LYS A 93 2.84 -10.44 -21.39
N ARG A 94 1.89 -11.28 -21.80
CA ARG A 94 0.49 -11.20 -21.32
C ARG A 94 0.39 -11.43 -19.82
N VAL A 95 1.04 -12.47 -19.32
CA VAL A 95 1.02 -12.77 -17.87
C VAL A 95 1.72 -11.66 -17.08
N ARG A 96 2.83 -11.12 -17.60
CA ARG A 96 3.55 -9.98 -17.00
C ARG A 96 2.65 -8.74 -16.87
N ASN A 97 1.91 -8.42 -17.93
CA ASN A 97 0.98 -7.30 -17.94
C ASN A 97 -0.23 -7.54 -17.04
N LEU A 98 -0.70 -8.79 -16.90
CA LEU A 98 -1.80 -9.12 -16.00
C LEU A 98 -1.40 -8.92 -14.53
N TRP A 99 -0.20 -9.34 -14.13
CA TRP A 99 0.32 -9.10 -12.78
C TRP A 99 0.56 -7.61 -12.50
N LEU A 100 1.06 -6.88 -13.49
CA LEU A 100 1.17 -5.42 -13.39
C LEU A 100 -0.22 -4.80 -13.17
N LEU A 101 -1.21 -5.17 -14.00
CA LEU A 101 -2.57 -4.67 -13.88
C LEU A 101 -3.18 -5.01 -12.52
N ALA A 102 -2.96 -6.23 -12.01
CA ALA A 102 -3.43 -6.64 -10.69
C ALA A 102 -2.85 -5.77 -9.57
N SER A 103 -1.55 -5.47 -9.60
CA SER A 103 -0.91 -4.54 -8.65
C SER A 103 -1.46 -3.11 -8.78
N LEU A 104 -1.62 -2.60 -10.02
CA LEU A 104 -2.20 -1.26 -10.22
C LEU A 104 -3.62 -1.18 -9.70
N VAL A 105 -4.49 -2.11 -10.08
CA VAL A 105 -5.90 -2.13 -9.68
C VAL A 105 -6.02 -2.34 -8.17
N GLY A 106 -5.21 -3.20 -7.57
CA GLY A 106 -5.21 -3.39 -6.12
C GLY A 106 -4.82 -2.12 -5.38
N ASN A 107 -3.66 -1.55 -5.68
CA ASN A 107 -3.16 -0.38 -4.97
C ASN A 107 -3.97 0.89 -5.26
N LEU A 108 -4.30 1.17 -6.53
CA LEU A 108 -5.15 2.32 -6.87
C LEU A 108 -6.60 2.13 -6.41
N GLY A 109 -7.10 0.89 -6.37
CA GLY A 109 -8.41 0.57 -5.82
C GLY A 109 -8.49 0.89 -4.33
N LEU A 110 -7.47 0.51 -3.56
CA LEU A 110 -7.34 0.92 -2.16
C LEU A 110 -7.27 2.44 -2.02
N LEU A 111 -6.41 3.11 -2.79
CA LEU A 111 -6.33 4.56 -2.75
C LEU A 111 -7.65 5.24 -3.10
N GLY A 112 -8.34 4.77 -4.15
CA GLY A 112 -9.65 5.24 -4.59
C GLY A 112 -10.70 5.09 -3.50
N TYR A 113 -10.81 3.90 -2.92
CA TYR A 113 -11.75 3.60 -1.85
C TYR A 113 -11.52 4.46 -0.61
N PHE A 114 -10.30 4.48 -0.08
CA PHE A 114 -10.01 5.16 1.18
C PHE A 114 -9.94 6.68 1.04
N LYS A 115 -9.40 7.20 -0.08
CA LYS A 115 -9.17 8.64 -0.23
C LYS A 115 -10.28 9.37 -0.96
N TYR A 116 -10.89 8.74 -1.95
CA TYR A 116 -11.77 9.43 -2.90
C TYR A 116 -13.22 8.93 -2.88
N ALA A 117 -13.56 7.80 -2.24
CA ALA A 117 -14.93 7.28 -2.26
C ALA A 117 -15.94 8.29 -1.73
N ASN A 118 -15.68 8.94 -0.59
CA ASN A 118 -16.59 9.95 -0.04
C ASN A 118 -16.78 11.15 -0.98
N PHE A 119 -15.70 11.59 -1.64
CA PHE A 119 -15.76 12.67 -2.64
C PHE A 119 -16.61 12.26 -3.85
N PHE A 120 -16.43 11.04 -4.37
CA PHE A 120 -17.24 10.54 -5.48
C PHE A 120 -18.71 10.35 -5.09
N MET A 121 -18.99 9.84 -3.88
CA MET A 121 -20.36 9.68 -3.38
C MET A 121 -21.07 11.02 -3.19
N SER A 122 -20.39 12.04 -2.67
CA SER A 122 -20.96 13.38 -2.58
C SER A 122 -21.20 13.99 -3.96
N ALA A 123 -20.21 13.92 -4.86
CA ALA A 123 -20.35 14.46 -6.21
C ALA A 123 -21.50 13.78 -6.99
N PHE A 124 -21.67 12.46 -6.81
CA PHE A 124 -22.77 11.72 -7.40
C PHE A 124 -24.12 12.17 -6.85
N ALA A 125 -24.25 12.35 -5.52
CA ALA A 125 -25.48 12.85 -4.91
C ALA A 125 -25.81 14.28 -5.35
N ASP A 126 -24.81 15.14 -5.50
CA ASP A 126 -25.00 16.52 -6.00
C ASP A 126 -25.53 16.54 -7.44
N VAL A 127 -24.95 15.71 -8.33
CA VAL A 127 -25.41 15.56 -9.71
C VAL A 127 -26.80 14.93 -9.77
N ALA A 128 -27.07 13.91 -8.96
CA ALA A 128 -28.40 13.29 -8.88
C ALA A 128 -29.45 14.29 -8.38
N GLY A 129 -29.12 15.11 -7.38
CA GLY A 129 -29.96 16.19 -6.89
C GLY A 129 -30.24 17.25 -7.96
N ALA A 130 -29.24 17.62 -8.76
CA ALA A 130 -29.41 18.52 -9.90
C ALA A 130 -30.33 17.95 -10.99
N LEU A 131 -30.41 16.62 -11.11
CA LEU A 131 -31.33 15.90 -12.01
C LEU A 131 -32.71 15.64 -11.37
N GLY A 132 -32.98 16.16 -10.17
CA GLY A 132 -34.25 16.00 -9.47
C GLY A 132 -34.41 14.69 -8.70
N LEU A 133 -33.35 13.89 -8.57
CA LEU A 133 -33.33 12.65 -7.78
C LEU A 133 -32.78 12.92 -6.37
N SER A 134 -33.60 12.69 -5.33
CA SER A 134 -33.17 12.83 -3.95
C SER A 134 -32.33 11.63 -3.49
N VAL A 135 -31.04 11.65 -3.83
CA VAL A 135 -30.08 10.63 -3.37
C VAL A 135 -29.34 11.16 -2.15
N THR A 136 -29.42 10.45 -1.02
CA THR A 136 -28.61 10.77 0.16
C THR A 136 -27.24 10.11 0.00
N ALA A 137 -26.16 10.91 -0.02
CA ALA A 137 -24.81 10.37 -0.03
C ALA A 137 -24.51 9.64 1.28
N TYR A 138 -24.39 8.31 1.23
CA TYR A 138 -23.85 7.55 2.35
C TYR A 138 -22.35 7.87 2.49
N ARG A 139 -21.95 8.41 3.64
CA ARG A 139 -20.53 8.62 3.96
C ARG A 139 -19.95 7.34 4.53
N LEU A 140 -18.83 6.91 3.95
CA LEU A 140 -17.98 5.91 4.56
C LEU A 140 -17.17 6.59 5.67
N ASP A 141 -17.52 6.32 6.94
CA ASP A 141 -16.76 6.76 8.13
C ASP A 141 -15.47 5.94 8.29
N VAL A 142 -14.65 5.99 7.25
CA VAL A 142 -13.41 5.25 7.17
C VAL A 142 -12.29 6.18 7.56
N ILE A 143 -11.58 5.87 8.65
CA ILE A 143 -10.34 6.58 8.98
C ILE A 143 -9.35 6.35 7.84
N LEU A 144 -8.72 7.42 7.35
CA LEU A 144 -7.67 7.31 6.36
C LEU A 144 -6.34 6.95 7.06
N PRO A 145 -5.58 5.96 6.55
CA PRO A 145 -4.23 5.76 7.03
C PRO A 145 -3.38 6.96 6.63
N LEU A 146 -2.66 7.53 7.59
CA LEU A 146 -1.77 8.66 7.32
C LEU A 146 -0.72 8.25 6.27
N GLY A 147 -0.62 9.01 5.18
CA GLY A 147 0.34 8.70 4.12
C GLY A 147 -0.09 7.58 3.17
N ILE A 148 -1.39 7.26 3.06
CA ILE A 148 -1.87 6.24 2.10
C ILE A 148 -1.40 6.47 0.67
N SER A 149 -1.43 7.72 0.22
CA SER A 149 -0.94 8.09 -1.10
C SER A 149 0.55 7.81 -1.24
N PHE A 150 1.36 8.12 -0.23
CA PHE A 150 2.81 7.94 -0.28
C PHE A 150 3.17 6.46 -0.44
N TYR A 151 2.68 5.59 0.45
CA TYR A 151 3.00 4.16 0.35
C TYR A 151 2.43 3.56 -0.95
N THR A 152 1.24 3.97 -1.38
CA THR A 152 0.62 3.48 -2.61
C THR A 152 1.47 3.82 -3.83
N PHE A 153 1.92 5.08 -3.96
CA PHE A 153 2.78 5.48 -5.07
C PHE A 153 4.14 4.80 -5.01
N GLN A 154 4.72 4.62 -3.83
CA GLN A 154 5.99 3.89 -3.67
C GLN A 154 5.85 2.42 -4.09
N SER A 155 4.76 1.76 -3.71
CA SER A 155 4.45 0.37 -4.12
C SER A 155 4.27 0.25 -5.62
N LEU A 156 3.51 1.18 -6.23
CA LEU A 156 3.30 1.22 -7.67
C LEU A 156 4.60 1.46 -8.43
N SER A 157 5.45 2.38 -7.96
CA SER A 157 6.77 2.63 -8.51
C SER A 157 7.62 1.36 -8.52
N TYR A 158 7.64 0.62 -7.41
CA TYR A 158 8.36 -0.65 -7.33
C TYR A 158 7.89 -1.65 -8.40
N THR A 159 6.59 -1.94 -8.47
CA THR A 159 6.07 -2.93 -9.43
C THR A 159 6.28 -2.49 -10.89
N LEU A 160 6.15 -1.19 -11.17
CA LEU A 160 6.44 -0.62 -12.50
C LEU A 160 7.91 -0.72 -12.87
N ASP A 161 8.82 -0.44 -11.95
CA ASP A 161 10.26 -0.50 -12.21
C ASP A 161 10.75 -1.95 -12.39
N VAL A 162 10.16 -2.92 -11.66
CA VAL A 162 10.38 -4.35 -11.92
C VAL A 162 9.82 -4.76 -13.29
N TRP A 163 8.63 -4.30 -13.66
CA TRP A 163 8.05 -4.55 -14.99
C TRP A 163 8.88 -3.95 -16.13
N ARG A 164 9.53 -2.81 -15.89
CA ARG A 164 10.46 -2.14 -16.83
C ARG A 164 11.86 -2.79 -16.85
N GLY A 165 12.13 -3.78 -16.00
CA GLY A 165 13.45 -4.40 -15.86
C GLY A 165 14.50 -3.47 -15.26
N ARG A 166 14.11 -2.38 -14.59
CA ARG A 166 15.03 -1.43 -13.92
C ARG A 166 15.45 -1.91 -12.55
N LEU A 167 14.62 -2.73 -11.91
CA LEU A 167 14.86 -3.32 -10.60
C LEU A 167 14.66 -4.83 -10.65
N THR A 168 15.53 -5.55 -9.97
CA THR A 168 15.31 -6.95 -9.61
C THR A 168 14.44 -7.00 -8.35
N PRO A 169 13.38 -7.82 -8.30
CA PRO A 169 12.53 -7.91 -7.11
C PRO A 169 13.30 -8.51 -5.93
N GLU A 170 12.90 -8.13 -4.72
CA GLU A 170 13.56 -8.59 -3.50
C GLU A 170 13.40 -10.12 -3.33
N PRO A 171 14.50 -10.88 -3.11
CA PRO A 171 14.45 -12.34 -3.00
C PRO A 171 13.64 -12.86 -1.81
N SER A 172 13.44 -12.06 -0.76
CA SER A 172 12.67 -12.47 0.41
C SER A 172 12.08 -11.30 1.18
N LEU A 173 10.91 -11.49 1.79
CA LEU A 173 10.28 -10.52 2.70
C LEU A 173 11.09 -10.25 3.98
N ARG A 174 12.23 -10.92 4.20
CA ARG A 174 12.94 -10.98 5.49
C ARG A 174 14.39 -10.48 5.44
N ARG A 175 14.91 -10.12 4.28
CA ARG A 175 16.32 -9.71 4.12
C ARG A 175 16.49 -8.21 4.30
#